data_AF-A0A533ZDR7-F1
#
_entry.id   AF-A0A533ZDR7-F1
#
_cell.length_a   1.000
_cell.length_b   1.000
_cell.length_c   1.000
_cell.angle_alpha   90.00
_cell.angle_beta   90.00
_cell.angle_gamma   90.00
#
_symmetry.space_group_name_H-M   'P 1'
#
loop_
_entity.id
_entity.type
_entity.pdbx_description
1 polymer ?
#
loop_
_entity_poly.entity_id
_entity_poly.type
_entity_poly.pdbx_seq_one_letter_code
_entity_poly.pdbx_strand_id
1 'polypeptide(L)' 'MKLIESIIKPFKLDEVKDALLEIGVQGMTVTEVKGFGRQKGHKETYRGTEYTIEFVPKVKIEVAVADN' A
#
# COMPACT_ATOMS: atom_id res chain seq x y z
N MET A 1 5.28 0.90 -22.85
CA MET A 1 5.38 0.10 -21.61
C MET A 1 5.12 1.04 -20.46
N LYS A 2 4.35 0.62 -19.45
CA LYS A 2 3.99 1.44 -18.29
C LYS A 2 4.33 0.71 -17.00
N LEU A 3 4.75 1.46 -15.98
CA LEU A 3 4.85 0.97 -14.61
C LEU A 3 3.66 1.51 -13.82
N ILE A 4 2.81 0.61 -13.33
CA ILE A 4 1.70 0.96 -12.45
C ILE A 4 2.19 0.86 -11.02
N GLU A 5 2.16 1.98 -10.30
CA GLU A 5 2.40 2.04 -8.85
C GLU A 5 1.07 2.25 -8.11
N SER A 6 0.80 1.42 -7.10
CA SER A 6 -0.42 1.52 -6.29
C SER A 6 -0.09 1.41 -4.80
N ILE A 7 -0.68 2.29 -3.98
CA ILE A 7 -0.54 2.27 -2.51
C ILE A 7 -1.88 1.86 -1.90
N ILE A 8 -1.92 0.71 -1.24
CA ILE A 8 -3.14 0.11 -0.70
C ILE A 8 -3.05 -0.16 0.81
N LYS A 9 -4.19 -0.55 1.41
CA LYS A 9 -4.21 -1.07 2.78
C LYS A 9 -3.58 -2.47 2.81
N PRO A 10 -2.76 -2.82 3.82
CA PRO A 10 -2.03 -4.10 3.82
C PRO A 10 -2.91 -5.34 3.66
N PHE A 11 -4.07 -5.39 4.31
CA PHE A 11 -4.98 -6.54 4.25
C PHE A 11 -5.64 -6.78 2.88
N LYS A 12 -5.50 -5.85 1.92
CA LYS A 12 -6.01 -6.01 0.55
C LYS A 12 -5.00 -6.66 -0.40
N LEU A 13 -3.77 -6.92 0.05
CA LEU A 13 -2.71 -7.44 -0.82
C LEU A 13 -3.09 -8.76 -1.49
N ASP A 14 -3.62 -9.72 -0.74
CA ASP A 14 -3.99 -11.03 -1.31
C ASP A 14 -5.11 -10.91 -2.34
N GLU A 15 -6.14 -10.12 -2.06
CA GLU A 15 -7.25 -9.88 -2.99
C GLU A 15 -6.78 -9.20 -4.28
N VAL A 16 -5.85 -8.23 -4.18
CA VAL A 16 -5.26 -7.58 -5.37
C VAL A 16 -4.38 -8.56 -6.14
N LYS A 17 -3.61 -9.41 -5.45
CA LYS A 17 -2.76 -10.41 -6.07
C LYS A 17 -3.60 -11.42 -6.88
N ASP A 18 -4.67 -11.93 -6.29
CA ASP A 18 -5.54 -12.91 -6.94
C ASP A 18 -6.25 -12.29 -8.17
N ALA A 19 -6.75 -11.06 -8.04
CA ALA A 19 -7.36 -10.34 -9.16
C ALA A 19 -6.37 -10.05 -10.31
N LEU A 20 -5.11 -9.73 -9.99
CA LEU A 20 -4.05 -9.55 -10.99
C LEU A 20 -3.73 -10.87 -11.71
N LEU A 21 -3.69 -11.99 -10.98
CA LEU A 21 -3.48 -13.32 -11.57
C LEU A 21 -4.62 -13.71 -12.53
N GLU A 22 -5.87 -13.41 -12.18
CA GLU A 22 -7.05 -13.69 -13.03
C GLU A 22 -6.99 -12.98 -14.38
N ILE A 23 -6.42 -11.78 -14.43
CA ILE A 23 -6.25 -11.01 -15.68
C ILE A 23 -4.92 -11.30 -16.39
N GLY A 24 -4.16 -12.31 -15.94
CA GLY A 24 -2.93 -12.76 -16.58
C GLY A 24 -1.66 -12.00 -16.18
N VAL A 25 -1.70 -11.14 -15.16
CA VAL A 25 -0.51 -10.49 -14.60
C VAL A 25 0.19 -11.46 -13.64
N GLN A 26 1.32 -12.01 -14.08
CA GLN A 26 2.04 -13.06 -13.35
C GLN A 26 3.12 -12.53 -12.38
N GLY A 27 3.46 -11.24 -12.46
CA GLY A 27 4.54 -10.64 -11.70
C GLY A 27 4.16 -9.29 -11.10
N MET A 28 4.54 -9.07 -9.85
CA MET A 28 4.45 -7.79 -9.16
C MET A 28 5.59 -7.67 -8.14
N THR A 29 6.01 -6.46 -7.83
CA THR A 29 6.90 -6.18 -6.70
C THR A 29 6.12 -5.49 -5.60
N VAL A 30 6.37 -5.90 -4.36
CA VAL A 30 5.65 -5.42 -3.17
C VAL A 30 6.66 -4.80 -2.22
N THR A 31 6.40 -3.57 -1.79
CA THR A 31 7.23 -2.86 -0.82
C THR A 31 6.37 -2.36 0.34
N GLU A 32 6.80 -2.61 1.57
CA GLU A 32 6.15 -2.03 2.75
C GLU A 32 6.49 -0.54 2.84
N VAL A 33 5.48 0.31 2.96
CA VAL A 33 5.65 1.76 3.03
C VAL A 33 4.79 2.37 4.13
N LYS A 34 5.07 3.63 4.45
CA LYS A 34 4.32 4.43 5.41
C LYS A 34 3.66 5.58 4.67
N GLY A 35 2.35 5.73 4.80
CA GLY A 35 1.57 6.79 4.16
C GLY A 35 1.12 7.85 5.15
N PHE A 36 1.20 9.11 4.76
CA PHE A 36 0.65 10.27 5.47
C PHE A 36 -0.47 10.89 4.63
N GLY A 37 -1.59 11.32 5.24
CA GLY A 37 -2.66 11.96 4.49
C GLY A 37 -3.97 12.14 5.25
N ARG A 38 -5.11 12.14 4.53
CA ARG A 38 -6.46 12.37 5.09
C ARG A 38 -6.89 11.37 6.15
N GLN A 39 -6.29 10.18 6.16
CA GLN A 39 -6.51 9.20 7.21
C GLN A 39 -5.81 9.72 8.47
N LYS A 40 -6.54 10.53 9.26
CA LYS A 40 -6.03 11.20 10.45
C LYS A 40 -5.33 10.16 11.34
N GLY A 41 -4.06 10.41 11.62
CA GLY A 41 -3.29 9.62 12.58
C GLY A 41 -4.04 9.46 13.89
N HIS A 42 -4.01 8.27 14.47
CA HIS A 42 -4.47 8.09 15.83
C HIS A 42 -3.46 8.79 16.76
N LYS A 43 -3.96 9.62 17.68
CA LYS A 43 -3.14 10.10 18.79
C LYS A 43 -3.03 8.96 19.80
N GLU A 44 -1.82 8.44 20.00
CA GLU A 44 -1.55 7.47 21.06
C GLU A 44 -0.75 8.16 22.17
N THR A 45 -1.23 8.01 23.41
CA THR A 45 -0.51 8.51 24.58
C THR A 45 0.50 7.46 25.02
N TYR A 46 1.80 7.75 24.87
CA TYR A 46 2.87 6.90 25.39
C TYR A 46 3.58 7.63 26.54
N ARG A 47 3.55 7.01 27.73
CA ARG A 47 4.18 7.55 28.97
C ARG A 47 3.84 9.02 29.27
N GLY A 48 2.57 9.41 29.08
CA GLY A 48 2.10 10.76 29.39
C GLY A 48 2.42 11.83 28.35
N THR A 49 3.01 11.47 27.21
CA THR A 49 3.20 12.36 26.05
C THR A 49 2.29 11.92 24.91
N GLU A 50 1.51 12.84 24.33
CA GLU A 50 0.73 12.56 23.12
C GLU A 50 1.68 12.43 21.92
N TYR A 51 1.76 11.24 21.33
CA TYR A 51 2.41 11.05 20.03
C TYR A 51 1.31 10.98 18.97
N THR A 52 1.38 11.88 18.00
CA THR A 52 0.53 11.76 16.81
C THR A 52 1.17 10.72 15.91
N ILE A 53 0.50 9.59 15.68
CA ILE A 53 0.95 8.62 14.68
C ILE A 53 0.64 9.22 13.30
N GLU A 54 1.56 10.01 12.79
CA GLU A 54 1.39 10.70 11.50
C GLU A 54 1.32 9.71 10.33
N PHE A 55 2.05 8.60 10.43
CA PHE A 55 2.19 7.64 9.35
C PHE A 55 1.45 6.33 9.60
N VAL A 56 0.64 5.91 8.63
CA VAL A 56 -0.08 4.64 8.67
C VAL A 56 0.62 3.62 7.77
N PRO A 57 0.82 2.35 8.22
CA PRO A 57 1.35 1.29 7.37
C PRO A 57 0.50 1.08 6.11
N LYS A 58 1.18 0.95 4.98
CA LYS A 58 0.60 0.69 3.65
C LYS A 58 1.48 -0.29 2.90
N VAL A 59 0.96 -0.79 1.80
CA VAL A 59 1.71 -1.63 0.86
C VAL A 59 1.74 -0.92 -0.49
N LYS A 60 2.94 -0.77 -1.06
CA LYS A 60 3.15 -0.32 -2.44
C LYS A 60 3.28 -1.54 -3.34
N ILE A 61 2.49 -1.58 -4.41
CA ILE A 61 2.53 -2.61 -5.45
C ILE A 61 3.03 -1.95 -6.73
N GLU A 62 4.00 -2.57 -7.37
CA GLU A 62 4.60 -2.14 -8.64
C GLU A 62 4.42 -3.25 -9.68
N VAL A 63 3.78 -2.92 -10.81
CA VAL A 63 3.51 -3.85 -11.92
C VAL A 63 3.91 -3.22 -13.25
N ALA A 64 4.78 -3.89 -14.01
CA ALA A 64 5.11 -3.48 -15.37
C ALA A 64 4.12 -4.09 -16.35
N VAL A 65 3.51 -3.26 -17.20
CA VAL A 65 2.53 -3.66 -18.21
C VAL A 65 2.87 -3.13 -19.60
N ALA A 66 2.40 -3.81 -20.64
CA ALA A 66 2.42 -3.28 -22.00
C ALA A 66 1.53 -2.04 -22.12
N ASP A 67 1.82 -1.18 -23.10
CA ASP A 67 1.20 0.16 -23.18
C ASP A 67 -0.22 0.19 -23.74
N ASN A 68 -0.54 -0.80 -24.60
CA ASN A 68 -1.60 -0.81 -25.62
C ASN A 68 -2.76 0.16 -25.37
#